data_AF-A0A4R2KSC0-F1
#
_entry.id   AF-A0A4R2KSC0-F1
#
_cell.length_a   1.000
_cell.length_b   1.000
_cell.length_c   1.000
_cell.angle_alpha   90.00
_cell.angle_beta   90.00
_cell.angle_gamma   90.00
#
_symmetry.space_group_name_H-M   'P 1'
#
loop_
_entity.id
_entity.type
_entity.pdbx_description
1 polymer ?
#
loop_
_entity_poly.entity_id
_entity_poly.type
_entity_poly.pdbx_seq_one_letter_code
_entity_poly.pdbx_strand_id
1 'polypeptide(L)'
;MMPTHAVTRSAAPFHAVLKAQAEGLGLMAWVGAAMLDHAVRTASEFASFARDEARRDARALGRIAACRDPERAAALRGAYLGEKIAACTDEAERLARMTAEVCEVTRRRMTGERG
;
A
#
# COMPACT_ATOMS: atom_id res chain seq x y z
N MET A 1 52.79 27.66 -27.17
CA MET A 1 52.07 26.37 -27.15
C MET A 1 51.76 26.05 -25.70
N MET A 2 50.56 26.44 -25.24
CA MET A 2 50.10 26.20 -23.86
C MET A 2 49.50 24.78 -23.77
N PRO A 3 49.79 23.99 -22.73
CA PRO A 3 49.39 22.60 -22.68
C PRO A 3 47.91 22.46 -22.32
N THR A 4 47.10 22.05 -23.29
CA THR A 4 45.65 21.81 -23.21
C THR A 4 45.27 20.50 -22.50
N HIS A 5 46.01 20.08 -21.48
CA HIS A 5 45.83 18.76 -20.84
C HIS A 5 45.30 18.78 -19.40
N ALA A 6 45.04 19.96 -18.81
CA ALA A 6 44.64 20.06 -17.40
C ALA A 6 43.12 20.10 -17.17
N VAL A 7 42.31 20.43 -18.18
CA VAL A 7 40.86 20.73 -18.00
C VAL A 7 39.99 19.46 -17.92
N THR A 8 40.43 18.35 -18.50
CA THR A 8 39.63 17.10 -18.54
C THR A 8 39.69 16.27 -17.26
N ARG A 9 40.75 16.39 -16.45
CA ARG A 9 40.91 15.60 -15.20
C ARG A 9 40.13 16.18 -14.01
N SER A 10 39.97 17.50 -13.98
CA SER A 10 39.30 18.23 -12.88
C SER A 10 37.77 18.15 -12.94
N ALA A 11 37.18 18.01 -14.14
CA ALA A 11 35.73 17.95 -14.31
C ALA A 11 35.12 16.58 -13.93
N ALA A 12 35.89 15.49 -14.03
CA ALA A 12 35.37 14.13 -13.85
C ALA A 12 34.79 13.85 -12.43
N PRO A 13 35.42 14.29 -11.32
CA PRO A 13 34.84 14.14 -9.98
C PRO A 13 33.57 14.97 -9.78
N PHE A 14 33.51 16.22 -10.28
CA PHE A 14 32.31 17.04 -10.19
C PHE A 14 31.15 16.47 -10.99
N HIS A 15 31.41 15.95 -12.20
CA HIS A 15 30.40 15.24 -12.99
C HIS A 15 29.90 13.98 -12.29
N ALA A 16 30.78 13.21 -11.63
CA ALA A 16 30.38 12.05 -10.85
C ALA A 16 29.46 12.43 -9.67
N VAL A 17 29.78 13.51 -8.95
CA VAL A 17 28.95 14.03 -7.85
C VAL A 17 27.59 14.51 -8.36
N LEU A 18 27.56 15.31 -9.43
CA LEU A 18 26.30 15.81 -10.01
C LEU A 18 25.42 14.66 -10.51
N LYS A 19 26.02 13.63 -11.12
CA LYS A 19 25.30 12.43 -11.55
C LYS A 19 24.71 11.69 -10.35
N ALA A 20 25.49 11.45 -9.30
CA ALA A 20 25.01 10.80 -8.08
C ALA A 20 23.89 11.60 -7.40
N GLN A 21 23.99 12.93 -7.38
CA GLN A 21 22.92 13.81 -6.87
C GLN A 21 21.65 13.69 -7.70
N ALA A 22 21.75 13.71 -9.03
CA ALA A 22 20.60 13.54 -9.91
C ALA A 22 19.93 12.17 -9.74
N GLU A 23 20.71 11.09 -9.64
CA GLU A 23 20.21 9.74 -9.35
C GLU A 23 19.53 9.65 -7.98
N GLY A 24 20.12 10.26 -6.95
CA GLY A 24 19.54 10.33 -5.61
C GLY A 24 18.21 11.09 -5.57
N LEU A 25 18.14 12.26 -6.20
CA LEU A 25 16.89 13.03 -6.33
C LEU A 25 15.82 12.26 -7.11
N GLY A 26 16.23 11.57 -8.19
CA GLY A 26 15.35 10.71 -8.96
C GLY A 26 14.76 9.56 -8.14
N LEU A 27 15.58 8.91 -7.31
CA LEU A 27 15.12 7.87 -6.38
C LEU A 27 14.13 8.40 -5.35
N MET A 28 14.41 9.56 -4.75
CA MET A 28 13.51 10.17 -3.77
C MET A 28 12.15 10.54 -4.39
N ALA A 29 12.16 11.13 -5.58
CA ALA A 29 10.93 11.44 -6.32
C ALA A 29 10.13 10.17 -6.64
N TRP A 30 10.83 9.10 -7.06
CA TRP A 30 10.20 7.82 -7.35
C TRP A 30 9.58 7.17 -6.09
N VAL A 31 10.28 7.17 -4.95
CA VAL A 31 9.74 6.66 -3.68
C VAL A 31 8.50 7.45 -3.27
N GLY A 32 8.54 8.78 -3.36
CA GLY A 32 7.39 9.62 -3.06
C GLY A 32 6.18 9.30 -3.94
N ALA A 33 6.39 9.14 -5.24
CA ALA A 33 5.33 8.74 -6.17
C ALA A 33 4.77 7.34 -5.87
N ALA A 34 5.64 6.37 -5.57
CA ALA A 34 5.24 5.00 -5.23
C ALA A 34 4.42 4.95 -3.93
N MET A 35 4.81 5.71 -2.90
CA MET A 35 4.05 5.83 -1.66
C MET A 35 2.67 6.49 -1.89
N LEU A 36 2.60 7.52 -2.73
CA LEU A 36 1.33 8.18 -3.05
C LEU A 36 0.38 7.23 -3.82
N ASP A 37 0.87 6.51 -4.82
CA ASP A 37 0.09 5.50 -5.54
C ASP A 37 -0.42 4.41 -4.59
N HIS A 38 0.45 3.90 -3.71
CA HIS A 38 0.05 2.96 -2.68
C HIS A 38 -1.06 3.52 -1.78
N ALA A 39 -0.92 4.75 -1.28
CA ALA A 39 -1.92 5.39 -0.43
C ALA A 39 -3.28 5.52 -1.13
N VAL A 40 -3.31 5.91 -2.41
CA VAL A 40 -4.53 6.03 -3.21
C VAL A 40 -5.21 4.66 -3.38
N ARG A 41 -4.44 3.62 -3.70
CA ARG A 41 -4.97 2.26 -3.84
C ARG A 41 -5.53 1.75 -2.52
N THR A 42 -4.75 1.83 -1.45
CA THR A 42 -5.16 1.43 -0.10
C THR A 42 -6.43 2.17 0.35
N ALA A 43 -6.52 3.49 0.15
CA ALA A 43 -7.71 4.25 0.48
C ALA A 43 -8.95 3.81 -0.33
N SER A 44 -8.77 3.51 -1.61
CA SER A 44 -9.86 3.05 -2.48
C SER A 44 -10.38 1.68 -2.06
N GLU A 45 -9.49 0.80 -1.62
CA GLU A 45 -9.84 -0.54 -1.12
C GLU A 45 -10.54 -0.45 0.22
N PHE A 46 -10.05 0.36 1.16
CA PHE A 46 -10.74 0.65 2.41
C PHE A 46 -12.15 1.21 2.18
N ALA A 47 -12.32 2.14 1.25
CA ALA A 47 -13.62 2.71 0.93
C ALA A 47 -14.59 1.65 0.37
N SER A 48 -14.08 0.75 -0.48
CA SER A 48 -14.85 -0.36 -1.04
C SER A 48 -15.24 -1.36 0.05
N PHE A 49 -14.30 -1.76 0.90
CA PHE A 49 -14.55 -2.62 2.06
C PHE A 49 -15.60 -2.00 3.00
N ALA A 50 -15.44 -0.73 3.39
CA ALA A 50 -16.38 -0.06 4.29
C ALA A 50 -17.80 -0.01 3.72
N ARG A 51 -17.93 0.25 2.41
CA ARG A 51 -19.23 0.23 1.73
C ARG A 51 -19.87 -1.16 1.75
N ASP A 52 -19.11 -2.19 1.43
CA ASP A 52 -19.64 -3.56 1.39
C ASP A 52 -19.94 -4.09 2.78
N GLU A 53 -19.13 -3.73 3.77
CA GLU A 53 -19.36 -4.09 5.17
C GLU A 53 -20.59 -3.39 5.73
N ALA A 54 -20.80 -2.09 5.45
CA ALA A 54 -22.02 -1.40 5.83
C ALA A 54 -23.28 -2.08 5.25
N ARG A 55 -23.20 -2.62 4.03
CA ARG A 55 -24.30 -3.38 3.41
C ARG A 55 -24.51 -4.73 4.09
N ARG A 56 -23.44 -5.45 4.45
CA ARG A 56 -23.54 -6.72 5.20
C ARG A 56 -24.14 -6.49 6.58
N ASP A 57 -23.65 -5.48 7.30
CA ASP A 57 -24.15 -5.06 8.61
C ASP A 57 -25.64 -4.74 8.54
N ALA A 58 -26.07 -3.89 7.59
CA ALA A 58 -27.48 -3.53 7.45
C ALA A 58 -28.39 -4.76 7.23
N ARG A 59 -27.94 -5.71 6.40
CA ARG A 59 -28.68 -6.97 6.15
C ARG A 59 -28.71 -7.86 7.40
N ALA A 60 -27.58 -8.04 8.07
CA ALA A 60 -27.48 -8.89 9.26
C ALA A 60 -28.31 -8.33 10.41
N LEU A 61 -28.17 -7.04 10.71
CA LEU A 61 -28.93 -6.35 11.74
C LEU A 61 -30.42 -6.32 11.42
N GLY A 62 -30.81 -6.14 10.16
CA GLY A 62 -32.21 -6.25 9.73
C GLY A 62 -32.82 -7.62 10.02
N ARG A 63 -32.07 -8.71 9.73
CA ARG A 63 -32.49 -10.09 10.07
C ARG A 63 -32.64 -10.29 11.58
N ILE A 64 -31.70 -9.78 12.37
CA ILE A 64 -31.72 -9.88 13.82
C ILE A 64 -32.91 -9.11 14.40
N ALA A 65 -33.13 -7.88 13.94
CA ALA A 65 -34.21 -7.01 14.41
C ALA A 65 -35.62 -7.55 14.08
N ALA A 66 -35.76 -8.24 12.94
CA ALA A 66 -37.02 -8.88 12.56
C ALA A 66 -37.27 -10.24 13.24
N CYS A 67 -36.27 -10.79 13.94
CA CYS A 67 -36.37 -12.12 14.55
C CYS A 67 -37.20 -12.08 15.84
N ARG A 68 -38.29 -12.86 15.89
CA ARG A 68 -39.16 -12.98 17.06
C ARG A 68 -38.80 -14.14 17.99
N ASP A 69 -37.99 -15.07 17.50
CA ASP A 69 -37.52 -16.24 18.24
C ASP A 69 -36.17 -15.93 18.91
N PRO A 70 -36.08 -16.02 20.25
CA PRO A 70 -34.87 -15.69 21.00
C PRO A 70 -33.69 -16.64 20.73
N GLU A 71 -33.93 -17.94 20.56
CA GLU A 71 -32.84 -18.91 20.29
C GLU A 71 -32.26 -18.65 18.90
N ARG A 72 -33.14 -18.44 17.92
CA ARG A 72 -32.74 -18.07 16.57
C ARG A 72 -32.05 -16.71 16.51
N ALA A 73 -32.48 -15.73 17.32
CA ALA A 73 -31.82 -14.44 17.40
C ALA A 73 -30.38 -14.56 17.96
N ALA A 74 -30.15 -15.44 18.94
CA ALA A 74 -28.82 -15.72 19.47
C ALA A 74 -27.90 -16.34 18.40
N ALA A 75 -28.41 -17.32 17.65
CA ALA A 75 -27.68 -17.93 16.53
C ALA A 75 -27.33 -16.90 15.44
N LEU A 76 -28.27 -16.02 15.07
CA LEU A 76 -28.04 -14.96 14.09
C LEU A 76 -26.97 -13.96 14.54
N ARG A 77 -26.93 -13.60 15.82
CA ARG A 77 -25.89 -12.72 16.39
C ARG A 77 -24.51 -13.39 16.36
N GLY A 78 -24.44 -14.67 16.70
CA GLY A 78 -23.21 -15.45 16.63
C GLY A 78 -22.67 -15.54 15.19
N ALA A 79 -23.55 -15.86 14.23
CA ALA A 79 -23.19 -15.89 12.81
C ALA A 79 -22.73 -14.53 12.31
N TYR A 80 -23.45 -13.44 12.64
CA TYR A 80 -23.05 -12.08 12.29
C TYR A 80 -21.65 -11.72 12.81
N LEU A 81 -21.36 -12.01 14.09
CA LEU A 81 -20.04 -11.73 14.65
C LEU A 81 -18.94 -12.53 13.97
N GLY A 82 -19.20 -13.82 13.68
CA GLY A 82 -18.27 -14.67 12.94
C GLY A 82 -17.99 -14.16 11.53
N GLU A 83 -19.04 -13.82 10.78
CA GLU A 83 -18.93 -13.23 9.44
C GLU A 83 -18.13 -11.91 9.45
N LYS A 84 -18.38 -11.05 10.45
CA LYS A 84 -17.69 -9.76 10.61
C LYS A 84 -16.21 -9.93 10.91
N ILE A 85 -15.87 -10.83 11.83
CA ILE A 85 -14.46 -11.12 12.15
C ILE A 85 -13.75 -11.66 10.90
N ALA A 86 -14.36 -12.63 10.20
CA ALA A 86 -13.78 -13.18 8.98
C ALA A 86 -13.54 -12.10 7.91
N ALA A 87 -14.55 -11.27 7.63
CA ALA A 87 -14.43 -10.18 6.66
C ALA A 87 -13.30 -9.18 7.02
N CYS A 88 -13.21 -8.79 8.29
CA CYS A 88 -12.13 -7.91 8.76
C CYS A 88 -10.75 -8.57 8.67
N THR A 89 -10.65 -9.85 9.00
CA THR A 89 -9.39 -10.61 8.91
C THR A 89 -8.93 -10.73 7.45
N ASP A 90 -9.83 -11.07 6.54
CA ASP A 90 -9.52 -11.18 5.11
C ASP A 90 -9.05 -9.85 4.53
N GLU A 91 -9.70 -8.74 4.90
CA GLU A 91 -9.29 -7.41 4.45
C GLU A 91 -7.95 -6.98 5.07
N ALA A 92 -7.73 -7.26 6.35
CA ALA A 92 -6.45 -6.98 7.00
C ALA A 92 -5.30 -7.74 6.32
N GLU A 93 -5.51 -9.01 5.97
CA GLU A 93 -4.53 -9.81 5.24
C GLU A 93 -4.25 -9.22 3.84
N ARG A 94 -5.31 -8.80 3.15
CA ARG A 94 -5.20 -8.16 1.84
C ARG A 94 -4.39 -6.86 1.89
N LEU A 95 -4.64 -6.00 2.88
CA LEU A 95 -3.90 -4.76 3.09
C LEU A 95 -2.43 -5.02 3.47
N ALA A 96 -2.18 -6.05 4.28
CA ALA A 96 -0.82 -6.47 4.61
C ALA A 96 -0.05 -6.92 3.35
N ARG A 97 -0.68 -7.68 2.45
CA ARG A 97 -0.09 -8.06 1.16
C ARG A 97 0.21 -6.85 0.29
N MET A 98 -0.73 -5.92 0.14
CA MET A 98 -0.53 -4.67 -0.62
C MET A 98 0.67 -3.87 -0.09
N THR A 99 0.84 -3.82 1.23
CA THR A 99 1.98 -3.14 1.87
C THR A 99 3.28 -3.88 1.58
N ALA A 100 3.29 -5.21 1.75
CA ALA A 100 4.46 -6.04 1.51
C ALA A 100 4.96 -5.94 0.06
N GLU A 101 4.05 -5.93 -0.92
CA GLU A 101 4.38 -5.75 -2.34
C GLU A 101 5.09 -4.43 -2.60
N VAL A 102 4.58 -3.33 -2.03
CA VAL A 102 5.18 -1.99 -2.21
C VAL A 102 6.53 -1.89 -1.51
N CYS A 103 6.66 -2.47 -0.31
CA CYS A 103 7.95 -2.56 0.39
C CYS A 103 8.97 -3.34 -0.45
N GLU A 104 8.58 -4.47 -1.05
CA GLU A 104 9.46 -5.30 -1.86
C GLU A 104 9.88 -4.59 -3.17
N VAL A 105 8.95 -3.93 -3.86
CA VAL A 105 9.23 -3.13 -5.05
C VAL A 105 10.18 -1.97 -4.72
N THR A 106 9.95 -1.31 -3.58
CA THR A 106 10.80 -0.22 -3.09
C THR A 106 12.21 -0.75 -2.77
N ARG A 107 12.31 -1.87 -2.05
CA ARG A 107 13.58 -2.52 -1.71
C ARG A 107 14.39 -2.84 -2.96
N ARG A 108 13.78 -3.54 -3.94
CA ARG A 108 14.45 -3.91 -5.20
C ARG A 108 14.95 -2.69 -5.97
N ARG A 109 14.14 -1.63 -6.02
CA ARG A 109 14.52 -0.38 -6.70
C ARG A 109 15.70 0.31 -6.01
N MET A 110 15.73 0.31 -4.67
CA MET A 110 16.82 0.90 -3.88
C MET A 110 18.12 0.09 -3.96
N THR A 111 18.04 -1.25 -4.03
CA THR A 111 19.22 -2.12 -4.09
C THR A 111 19.73 -2.37 -5.51
N GLY A 112 18.99 -1.94 -6.54
CA GLY A 112 19.36 -2.17 -7.94
C GLY A 112 19.16 -3.60 -8.41
N GLU A 113 18.46 -4.44 -7.63
CA GLU A 113 18.05 -5.79 -8.02
C GLU A 113 17.00 -5.69 -9.14
N ARG A 114 17.41 -6.03 -10.37
CA ARG A 114 16.49 -6.19 -11.49
C ARG A 114 15.94 -7.62 -11.46
N GLY A 115 14.62 -7.75 -11.28
CA GLY A 115 13.86 -8.96 -11.58
C GLY A 115 13.52 -9.03 -13.06
#